data_AF-A0A673Z9B2-F1
#
_entry.id   AF-A0A673Z9B2-F1
#
_cell.length_a   1.000
_cell.length_b   1.000
_cell.length_c   1.000
_cell.angle_alpha   90.00
_cell.angle_beta   90.00
_cell.angle_gamma   90.00
#
_symmetry.space_group_name_H-M   'P 1'
#
loop_
_entity.id
_entity.type
_entity.pdbx_description
1 polymer ?
#
loop_
_entity_poly.entity_id
_entity_poly.type
_entity_poly.pdbx_seq_one_letter_code
_entity_poly.pdbx_strand_id
1 'polypeptide(L)' 'MPAGVSWPRYLRMFGASVLSMFVGAEVVHQYYRPDLTIPEIPPKPGELRTELLGFKAREEAAAVAAQRQ' A
#
# COMPACT_ATOMS: atom_id res chain seq x y z
N MET A 1 23.89 27.73 0.42
CA MET A 1 23.87 26.32 0.01
C MET A 1 23.98 25.47 1.27
N PRO A 2 23.10 24.48 1.50
CA PRO A 2 23.25 23.60 2.67
C PRO A 2 24.62 22.92 2.59
N ALA A 3 25.45 23.10 3.63
CA ALA A 3 26.71 22.38 3.86
C ALA A 3 27.60 22.10 2.61
N GLY A 4 27.86 23.12 1.78
CA GLY A 4 28.81 22.99 0.66
C GLY A 4 28.30 22.25 -0.58
N VAL A 5 27.01 21.93 -0.67
CA VAL A 5 26.43 21.27 -1.84
C VAL A 5 25.61 22.23 -2.70
N SER A 6 25.73 22.12 -4.03
CA SER A 6 24.95 22.96 -4.94
C SER A 6 23.45 22.72 -4.80
N TRP A 7 22.66 23.79 -4.88
CA TRP A 7 21.19 23.73 -4.84
C TRP A 7 20.59 22.71 -5.81
N PRO A 8 21.05 22.62 -7.07
CA PRO A 8 20.58 21.59 -8.00
C PRO A 8 20.88 20.16 -7.51
N ARG A 9 22.06 19.93 -6.92
CA ARG A 9 22.42 18.61 -6.36
C ARG A 9 21.55 18.26 -5.16
N TYR A 10 21.33 19.22 -4.26
CA TYR A 10 20.45 19.05 -3.11
C TYR A 10 19.03 18.68 -3.53
N LEU A 11 18.44 19.43 -4.46
CA LEU A 11 17.07 19.18 -4.94
C LEU A 11 16.93 17.82 -5.63
N ARG A 12 17.92 17.39 -6.40
CA ARG A 12 17.91 16.05 -7.02
C ARG A 12 17.88 14.95 -5.97
N MET A 13 18.73 15.04 -4.95
CA MET A 13 18.77 14.03 -3.89
C MET A 13 17.49 14.05 -3.07
N PHE A 14 16.99 15.23 -2.69
CA PHE A 14 15.72 15.38 -1.99
C PHE A 14 14.56 14.77 -2.79
N GLY A 15 14.45 15.09 -4.08
CA GLY A 15 13.44 14.53 -4.97
C GLY A 15 13.55 13.01 -5.09
N ALA A 16 14.77 12.48 -5.24
CA ALA A 16 15.00 11.03 -5.29
C ALA A 16 14.55 10.34 -3.99
N SER A 17 14.82 10.91 -2.82
CA SER A 17 14.39 10.36 -1.54
C SER A 17 12.86 10.31 -1.41
N VAL A 18 12.17 11.39 -1.79
CA VAL A 18 10.71 11.46 -1.76
C VAL A 18 10.10 10.47 -2.75
N LEU A 19 10.65 10.37 -3.96
CA LEU A 19 10.19 9.39 -4.96
C LEU A 19 10.41 7.96 -4.48
N SER A 20 11.56 7.67 -3.87
CA SER A 20 11.84 6.35 -3.29
C SER A 20 10.84 5.99 -2.19
N MET A 21 10.42 6.95 -1.37
CA MET A 21 9.39 6.75 -0.35
C MET A 21 8.05 6.38 -0.98
N PHE A 22 7.61 7.10 -2.02
CA PHE A 22 6.36 6.81 -2.72
C PHE A 22 6.37 5.44 -3.40
N VAL A 23 7.47 5.10 -4.09
CA VAL A 23 7.63 3.79 -4.73
C VAL A 23 7.58 2.67 -3.68
N GLY A 24 8.26 2.84 -2.54
CA GLY A 24 8.21 1.87 -1.44
C GLY A 24 6.80 1.65 -0.89
N ALA A 25 6.05 2.74 -0.66
CA ALA A 25 4.66 2.66 -0.19
C ALA A 25 3.76 1.93 -1.19
N GLU A 26 3.88 2.25 -2.48
CA GLU A 26 3.10 1.60 -3.54
C GLU A 26 3.45 0.11 -3.67
N VAL A 27 4.73 -0.26 -3.58
CA VAL A 27 5.15 -1.67 -3.62
C VAL A 27 4.50 -2.47 -2.50
N VAL A 28 4.43 -1.93 -1.27
CA VAL A 28 3.76 -2.60 -0.15
C VAL A 28 2.26 -2.73 -0.41
N HIS A 29 1.61 -1.71 -0.97
CA HIS A 29 0.19 -1.78 -1.33
C HIS A 29 -0.07 -2.79 -2.46
N GLN A 30 0.83 -2.89 -3.43
CA GLN A 30 0.69 -3.86 -4.53
C GLN A 30 1.05 -5.28 -4.10
N TYR A 31 2.02 -5.44 -3.21
CA TYR A 31 2.47 -6.73 -2.72
C TYR A 31 1.52 -7.31 -1.68
N TYR A 32 1.04 -6.51 -0.72
CA TYR A 32 0.14 -6.97 0.33
C TYR A 32 -1.33 -6.71 0.06
N ARG A 33 -1.67 -5.92 -0.97
CA ARG A 33 -3.05 -5.61 -1.41
C ARG A 33 -4.02 -5.48 -0.23
N PRO A 34 -3.71 -4.61 0.75
CA PRO A 34 -4.50 -4.52 1.96
C PRO A 34 -5.93 -4.11 1.59
N ASP A 35 -6.89 -4.63 2.34
CA ASP A 35 -8.24 -4.11 2.29
C ASP A 35 -8.24 -2.72 2.95
N LEU A 36 -8.56 -1.70 2.16
CA LEU A 36 -8.60 -0.30 2.61
C LEU A 36 -10.03 0.16 2.91
N THR A 37 -11.01 -0.72 2.83
CA THR A 37 -12.40 -0.40 3.17
C THR A 37 -12.52 -0.19 4.67
N ILE A 38 -12.98 1.01 5.06
CA ILE A 38 -13.26 1.35 6.45
C ILE A 38 -14.76 1.11 6.69
N PRO A 39 -15.14 0.21 7.61
CA PRO A 39 -16.54 0.02 7.95
C PRO A 39 -17.08 1.24 8.71
N GLU A 40 -18.30 1.68 8.39
CA GLU A 40 -18.97 2.79 9.08
C GLU A 40 -19.12 2.57 10.58
N ILE A 41 -19.30 1.31 10.99
CA ILE A 41 -19.39 0.92 12.40
C ILE A 41 -18.06 0.28 12.79
N PRO A 42 -17.33 0.85 13.77
CA PRO A 42 -16.07 0.28 14.21
C PRO A 42 -16.29 -1.10 14.84
N PRO A 43 -15.41 -2.08 14.58
CA PRO A 43 -15.49 -3.40 15.20
C PRO A 43 -15.36 -3.29 16.71
N LYS A 44 -16.01 -4.21 17.44
CA LYS A 44 -15.85 -4.24 18.90
C LYS A 44 -14.40 -4.63 19.26
N PRO A 45 -13.91 -4.21 20.44
CA PRO A 45 -12.59 -4.62 20.90
C PRO A 45 -12.45 -6.15 20.89
N GLY A 46 -11.44 -6.66 20.18
CA GLY A 46 -11.19 -8.11 20.03
C GLY A 46 -11.83 -8.77 18.80
N GLU A 47 -12.72 -8.09 18.06
CA GLU A 47 -13.32 -8.58 16.81
C GLU A 47 -12.60 -8.06 15.55
N LEU A 48 -11.50 -7.32 15.73
CA LEU A 48 -10.68 -6.79 14.65
C LEU A 48 -10.01 -7.95 13.88
N ARG A 49 -10.44 -8.15 12.64
CA ARG A 49 -9.80 -9.10 11.73
C ARG A 49 -8.56 -8.45 11.11
N THR A 50 -7.40 -8.93 11.53
CA THR A 50 -6.09 -8.47 11.03
C THR A 50 -5.53 -9.35 9.90
N GLU A 51 -6.29 -10.36 9.48
CA GLU A 51 -5.94 -11.18 8.32
C GLU A 51 -5.96 -10.36 7.02
N LEU A 52 -5.19 -10.81 6.01
CA LEU A 52 -5.17 -10.22 4.67
C LEU A 52 -6.47 -10.51 3.90
N LEU A 53 -7.60 -9.98 4.38
CA LEU A 53 -8.94 -10.23 3.82
C LEU A 53 -9.04 -9.86 2.34
N GLY A 54 -8.33 -8.81 1.92
CA GLY A 54 -8.25 -8.39 0.51
C GLY A 54 -7.70 -9.47 -0.44
N PHE A 55 -6.80 -10.34 0.05
CA PHE A 55 -6.30 -11.47 -0.74
C PHE A 55 -7.33 -12.59 -0.87
N LYS A 56 -7.95 -13.00 0.25
CA LYS A 56 -8.98 -14.06 0.26
C LYS A 56 -10.17 -13.69 -0.63
N ALA A 57 -10.66 -12.45 -0.54
CA ALA A 57 -11.78 -11.98 -1.36
C ALA A 57 -11.49 -12.07 -2.87
N ARG A 58 -10.23 -11.86 -3.29
CA ARG A 58 -9.82 -11.97 -4.70
C ARG A 58 -9.65 -13.42 -5.14
N GLU A 59 -9.08 -14.29 -4.31
CA GLU A 59 -9.01 -15.73 -4.61
C GLU A 59 -10.41 -16.31 -4.80
N GLU A 60 -11.35 -15.95 -3.92
CA GLU A 60 -12.76 -16.33 -4.04
C GLU A 60 -13.38 -15.80 -5.34
N ALA A 61 -13.16 -14.51 -5.67
CA ALA A 61 -13.65 -13.93 -6.91
C ALA A 61 -13.05 -14.61 -8.16
N ALA A 62 -11.76 -14.96 -8.13
CA ALA A 62 -11.09 -15.67 -9.23
C ALA A 62 -11.60 -17.11 -9.39
N ALA A 63 -11.83 -17.83 -8.28
CA ALA A 63 -12.41 -19.17 -8.28
C ALA A 63 -13.83 -19.17 -8.83
N VAL A 64 -14.66 -18.20 -8.43
CA VAL A 64 -16.03 -18.03 -8.95
C VAL A 64 -16.04 -17.69 -10.44
N ALA A 65 -15.09 -16.88 -10.91
CA ALA A 65 -14.96 -16.55 -12.33
C ALA A 65 -14.53 -17.76 -13.16
N ALA A 66 -13.63 -18.61 -12.64
CA ALA A 66 -13.20 -19.85 -13.30
C ALA A 66 -14.30 -20.92 -13.34
N GLN A 67 -15.17 -20.97 -12.33
CA GLN A 67 -16.29 -21.92 -12.27
C GLN A 67 -17.48 -21.54 -13.18
N ARG A 68 -17.49 -20.30 -13.68
CA ARG A 68 -18.50 -19.79 -14.63
C ARG A 68 -18.08 -19.94 -16.10
N GLN A 69 -16.88 -20.45 -16.37
CA GLN A 69 -16.38 -20.81 -17.69
C GLN A 69 -16.51 -22.32 -17.92
#